data_AF-A0A914FQU0-F1
#
_entry.id   AF-A0A914FQU0-F1
#
_cell.length_a   1.000
_cell.length_b   1.000
_cell.length_c   1.000
_cell.angle_alpha   90.00
_cell.angle_beta   90.00
_cell.angle_gamma   90.00
#
_symmetry.space_group_name_H-M   'P 1'
#
loop_
_entity.id
_entity.type
_entity.pdbx_description
1 polymer ?
#
loop_
_entity_poly.entity_id
_entity_poly.type
_entity_poly.pdbx_seq_one_letter_code
_entity_poly.pdbx_strand_id
1 'polypeptide(L)'
;MMRASGFIRAQICHVSRRGLSAGPLRRTPVTAASRNVMSEGFMNGSSSIYIEQMYENWRSDPNSVHKSWDAYFRNVEAGAGPGEAFQAPPTLIPGRTQQAVTTSAPTSTAVSTTGDVSRAIQDHLKIQLLIRSYQTRGHNIADLDPLGINSADLDDTIPRELELDFYGFTEKDLDREFVLPPTTFIGGDKTTLTLREIINRLKNIYCLHTGVEYMHLTNFEQQEWIRKNFEQPRVTELTPQQKKVLFKRLIRS
;
A
#
# COMPACT_ATOMS: atom_id res chain seq x y z
N MET A 1 60.68 11.40 -34.58
CA MET A 1 61.49 10.73 -33.54
C MET A 1 60.60 10.58 -32.31
N MET A 2 60.37 9.44 -31.66
CA MET A 2 60.86 8.07 -31.81
C MET A 2 59.89 7.19 -30.98
N ARG A 3 59.59 5.98 -31.48
CA ARG A 3 58.85 4.91 -30.79
C ARG A 3 59.74 4.24 -29.73
N ALA A 4 59.12 3.67 -28.70
CA ALA A 4 59.57 2.47 -27.97
C ALA A 4 58.31 1.87 -27.30
N SER A 5 57.76 0.69 -27.63
CA SER A 5 58.29 -0.66 -27.86
C SER A 5 59.10 -1.19 -26.69
N GLY A 6 58.47 -2.05 -25.88
CA GLY A 6 59.10 -2.89 -24.87
C GLY A 6 58.15 -4.03 -24.49
N PHE A 7 58.45 -5.22 -24.99
CA PHE A 7 57.69 -6.46 -24.83
C PHE A 7 58.64 -7.51 -24.21
N ILE A 8 58.07 -8.43 -23.41
CA ILE A 8 58.54 -9.78 -23.07
C ILE A 8 59.60 -9.91 -21.94
N ARG A 9 59.19 -10.54 -20.82
CA ARG A 9 59.65 -11.90 -20.48
C ARG A 9 58.74 -12.63 -19.49
N ALA A 10 58.22 -13.76 -19.95
CA ALA A 10 57.53 -14.78 -19.17
C ALA A 10 58.55 -15.63 -18.40
N GLN A 11 58.21 -16.02 -17.17
CA GLN A 11 58.95 -17.03 -16.42
C GLN A 11 58.01 -18.18 -16.07
N ILE A 12 58.34 -19.32 -16.65
CA ILE A 12 57.65 -20.61 -16.54
C ILE A 12 58.11 -21.27 -15.23
N CYS A 13 57.17 -21.58 -14.34
CA CYS A 13 57.42 -22.48 -13.20
C CYS A 13 56.81 -23.85 -13.49
N HIS A 14 57.69 -24.85 -13.59
CA HIS A 14 57.38 -26.27 -13.68
C HIS A 14 56.79 -26.77 -12.36
N VAL A 15 55.58 -27.33 -12.40
CA VAL A 15 55.04 -28.16 -11.31
C VAL A 15 55.05 -29.63 -11.74
N SER A 16 55.68 -30.42 -10.89
CA SER A 16 55.90 -31.87 -11.00
C SER A 16 54.60 -32.67 -10.89
N ARG A 17 54.34 -33.54 -11.87
CA ARG A 17 53.24 -34.52 -11.84
C ARG A 17 53.62 -35.67 -10.90
N ARG A 18 52.97 -35.77 -9.73
CA ARG A 18 52.85 -37.03 -8.98
C ARG A 18 51.45 -37.60 -9.20
N GLY A 19 51.42 -38.83 -9.74
CA GLY A 19 50.19 -39.57 -10.00
C GLY A 19 49.49 -39.96 -8.70
N LEU A 20 48.19 -39.72 -8.67
CA LEU A 20 47.28 -40.24 -7.64
C LEU A 20 46.34 -41.25 -8.31
N SER A 21 46.33 -42.44 -7.71
CA SER A 21 45.54 -43.62 -8.06
C SER A 21 44.03 -43.31 -8.08
N ALA A 22 43.35 -43.73 -9.14
CA ALA A 22 41.92 -43.62 -9.31
C ALA A 22 41.19 -44.73 -8.52
N GLY A 23 40.71 -44.39 -7.32
CA GLY A 23 39.68 -45.17 -6.63
C GLY A 23 38.28 -44.84 -7.19
N PRO A 24 37.32 -45.79 -7.19
CA PRO A 24 36.03 -45.58 -7.82
C PRO A 24 35.22 -44.52 -7.06
N LEU A 25 35.00 -43.37 -7.71
CA LEU A 25 34.08 -42.33 -7.25
C LEU A 25 32.67 -42.90 -7.22
N ARG A 26 32.17 -43.18 -6.02
CA ARG A 26 30.77 -43.51 -5.76
C ARG A 26 29.95 -42.26 -6.10
N ARG A 27 29.43 -42.20 -7.33
CA ARG A 27 28.46 -41.19 -7.75
C ARG A 27 27.19 -41.40 -6.92
N THR A 28 27.02 -40.64 -5.86
CA THR A 28 25.70 -40.45 -5.27
C THR A 28 24.87 -39.66 -6.26
N PRO A 29 23.64 -40.09 -6.58
CA PRO A 29 22.76 -39.28 -7.40
C PRO A 29 22.49 -37.98 -6.63
N VAL A 30 22.76 -36.84 -7.26
CA VAL A 30 22.19 -35.57 -6.84
C VAL A 30 20.69 -35.72 -7.08
N THR A 31 19.97 -36.11 -6.03
CA THR A 31 18.53 -36.19 -6.05
C THR A 31 18.04 -34.79 -6.36
N ALA A 32 17.46 -34.63 -7.54
CA ALA A 32 16.79 -33.41 -7.97
C ALA A 32 15.63 -33.11 -7.02
N ALA A 33 15.89 -32.33 -5.97
CA ALA A 33 14.88 -31.75 -5.12
C ALA A 33 14.58 -30.32 -5.60
N SER A 34 14.03 -30.20 -6.82
CA SER A 34 13.15 -29.06 -7.10
C SER A 34 11.87 -29.30 -6.31
N ARG A 35 11.78 -28.80 -5.08
CA ARG A 35 10.54 -28.81 -4.30
C ARG A 35 10.56 -27.72 -3.22
N ASN A 36 9.88 -26.62 -3.55
CA ASN A 36 9.42 -25.53 -2.67
C ASN A 36 10.45 -24.84 -1.75
N VAL A 37 11.25 -23.95 -2.35
CA VAL A 37 11.99 -22.88 -1.64
C VAL A 37 11.06 -21.73 -1.19
N MET A 38 9.76 -21.80 -1.50
CA MET A 38 8.80 -20.69 -1.35
C MET A 38 8.13 -20.57 0.04
N SER A 39 8.49 -21.39 1.03
CA SER A 39 7.87 -21.31 2.37
C SER A 39 8.54 -20.25 3.27
N GLU A 40 9.78 -19.85 2.97
CA GLU A 40 10.54 -18.88 3.75
C GLU A 40 10.78 -17.62 2.93
N GLY A 41 10.04 -16.54 3.23
CA GLY A 41 10.08 -15.30 2.42
C GLY A 41 11.44 -14.61 2.35
N PHE A 42 12.36 -14.94 3.26
CA PHE A 42 13.75 -14.46 3.23
C PHE A 42 14.66 -15.31 2.33
N MET A 43 14.22 -16.50 1.89
CA MET A 43 14.95 -17.39 0.97
C MET A 43 14.58 -17.13 -0.49
N ASN A 44 14.68 -15.89 -0.94
CA ASN A 44 14.46 -15.56 -2.35
C ASN A 44 15.77 -15.62 -3.15
N GLY A 45 15.69 -15.71 -4.48
CA GLY A 45 16.88 -15.82 -5.33
C GLY A 45 17.85 -14.63 -5.24
N SER A 46 17.42 -13.49 -4.69
CA SER A 46 18.28 -12.32 -4.47
C SER A 46 19.06 -12.35 -3.15
N SER A 47 18.68 -13.19 -2.19
CA SER A 47 19.36 -13.34 -0.88
C SER A 47 20.22 -14.60 -0.77
N SER A 48 20.29 -15.44 -1.81
CA SER A 48 21.00 -16.74 -1.77
C SER A 48 22.48 -16.62 -1.41
N ILE A 49 23.20 -15.64 -1.99
CA ILE A 49 24.62 -15.40 -1.73
C ILE A 49 24.87 -15.05 -0.26
N TYR A 50 23.98 -14.25 0.34
CA TYR A 50 24.09 -13.86 1.74
C TYR A 50 23.86 -15.06 2.67
N ILE A 51 22.86 -15.90 2.38
CA ILE A 51 22.56 -17.09 3.18
C ILE A 51 23.70 -18.11 3.09
N GLU A 52 24.28 -18.29 1.91
CA GLU A 52 25.43 -19.18 1.69
C GLU A 52 26.64 -18.71 2.52
N GLN A 53 26.95 -17.41 2.50
CA GLN A 53 28.01 -16.84 3.33
C GLN A 53 27.72 -16.98 4.84
N MET A 54 26.48 -16.78 5.27
CA MET A 54 26.09 -16.99 6.68
C MET A 54 26.24 -18.46 7.09
N TYR A 55 25.92 -19.40 6.21
CA TYR A 55 26.09 -20.83 6.48
C TYR A 55 27.56 -21.25 6.53
N GLU A 56 28.41 -20.70 5.66
CA GLU A 56 29.87 -20.93 5.69
C GLU A 56 30.51 -20.40 6.98
N ASN A 57 30.11 -19.20 7.41
CA ASN A 57 30.56 -18.61 8.66
C ASN A 57 30.08 -19.43 9.86
N TRP A 58 28.82 -19.85 9.88
CA TRP A 58 28.25 -20.67 10.96
C TRP A 58 28.89 -22.07 11.05
N ARG A 59 29.22 -22.71 9.90
CA ARG A 59 29.96 -23.97 9.88
C ARG A 59 31.38 -23.86 10.44
N SER A 60 32.00 -22.69 10.30
CA SER A 60 33.34 -22.41 10.83
C SER A 60 33.29 -22.07 12.32
N ASP A 61 32.35 -21.22 12.73
CA ASP A 61 32.06 -20.90 14.13
C ASP A 61 30.56 -20.57 14.30
N PRO A 62 29.80 -21.37 15.08
CA PRO A 62 28.39 -21.11 15.35
C PRO A 62 28.09 -19.76 16.02
N ASN A 63 29.05 -19.17 16.73
CA ASN A 63 28.88 -17.86 17.38
C ASN A 63 29.13 -16.67 16.45
N SER A 64 29.63 -16.91 15.23
CA SER A 64 29.91 -15.85 14.25
C SER A 64 28.66 -15.22 13.65
N VAL A 65 27.52 -15.93 13.72
CA VAL A 65 26.23 -15.48 13.23
C VAL A 65 25.27 -15.17 14.39
N HIS A 66 24.23 -14.41 14.10
CA HIS A 66 23.20 -14.09 15.09
C HIS A 66 22.48 -15.37 15.58
N LYS A 67 22.01 -15.39 16.84
CA LYS A 67 21.36 -16.57 17.46
C LYS A 67 20.18 -17.13 16.68
N SER A 68 19.46 -16.28 15.95
CA SER A 68 18.37 -16.72 15.06
C SER A 68 18.88 -17.58 13.90
N TRP A 69 20.06 -17.29 13.37
CA TRP A 69 20.72 -18.07 12.33
C TRP A 69 21.32 -19.36 12.87
N ASP A 70 21.86 -19.35 14.10
CA ASP A 70 22.31 -20.57 14.76
C ASP A 70 21.16 -21.56 14.96
N ALA A 71 20.02 -21.10 15.51
CA ALA A 71 18.83 -21.93 15.66
C ALA A 71 18.31 -22.44 14.31
N TYR A 72 18.30 -21.57 13.29
CA TYR A 72 17.88 -21.91 11.94
C TYR A 72 18.72 -23.03 11.33
N PHE A 73 20.05 -22.87 11.28
CA PHE A 73 20.93 -23.85 10.64
C PHE A 73 21.00 -25.18 11.39
N ARG A 74 20.89 -25.17 12.73
CA ARG A 74 20.74 -26.41 13.51
C ARG A 74 19.48 -27.18 13.16
N ASN A 75 18.36 -26.49 12.96
CA ASN A 75 17.11 -27.12 12.57
C ASN A 75 17.21 -27.71 11.15
N VAL A 76 17.87 -26.99 10.23
CA VAL A 76 18.16 -27.51 8.87
C VAL A 76 19.03 -28.77 8.94
N GLU A 77 20.11 -28.79 9.74
CA GLU A 77 20.98 -29.98 9.88
C GLU A 77 20.30 -31.13 10.62
N ALA A 78 19.36 -30.83 11.52
CA ALA A 78 18.51 -31.81 12.18
C ALA A 78 17.45 -32.45 11.25
N GLY A 79 17.39 -32.00 9.98
CA GLY A 79 16.49 -32.54 8.96
C GLY A 79 15.11 -31.88 8.91
N ALA A 80 14.95 -30.69 9.46
CA ALA A 80 13.71 -29.93 9.34
C ALA A 80 13.38 -29.61 7.87
N GLY A 81 12.11 -29.74 7.49
CA GLY A 81 11.66 -29.43 6.14
C GLY A 81 11.68 -27.92 5.84
N PRO A 82 11.59 -27.51 4.56
CA PRO A 82 11.50 -26.11 4.18
C PRO A 82 10.33 -25.40 4.89
N GLY A 83 10.59 -24.37 5.69
CA GLY A 83 9.57 -23.64 6.47
C GLY A 83 9.42 -24.08 7.92
N GLU A 84 10.06 -25.18 8.33
CA GLU A 84 10.10 -25.65 9.73
C GLU A 84 11.39 -25.25 10.45
N ALA A 85 12.42 -24.87 9.70
CA ALA A 85 13.72 -24.51 10.27
C ALA A 85 13.71 -23.15 10.98
N PHE A 86 12.87 -22.21 10.52
CA PHE A 86 12.73 -20.90 11.14
C PHE A 86 11.85 -20.95 12.40
N GLN A 87 12.43 -20.59 13.54
CA GLN A 87 11.70 -20.38 14.79
C GLN A 87 11.68 -18.89 15.13
N ALA A 88 10.49 -18.31 15.22
CA ALA A 88 10.34 -16.93 15.67
C ALA A 88 10.83 -16.80 17.13
N PRO A 89 11.57 -15.73 17.46
CA PRO A 89 11.99 -15.50 18.84
C PRO A 89 10.76 -15.45 19.77
N PRO A 90 10.83 -16.04 20.97
CA PRO A 90 9.71 -16.02 21.90
C PRO A 90 9.39 -14.57 22.27
N THR A 91 8.27 -14.04 21.75
CA THR A 91 7.74 -12.74 22.15
C THR A 91 7.31 -12.80 23.61
N LEU A 92 7.86 -11.91 24.45
CA LEU A 92 7.61 -11.77 25.89
C LEU A 92 6.20 -11.20 26.19
N ILE A 93 5.15 -11.77 25.59
CA ILE A 93 3.76 -11.43 25.90
C ILE A 93 3.19 -12.58 26.74
N PRO A 94 2.91 -12.39 28.04
CA PRO A 94 2.29 -13.43 28.85
C PRO A 94 0.88 -13.70 28.32
N GLY A 95 0.63 -14.91 27.80
CA GLY A 95 -0.72 -15.39 27.49
C GLY A 95 -0.98 -15.92 26.08
N ARG A 96 0.01 -15.96 25.17
CA ARG A 96 -0.16 -16.58 23.84
C ARG A 96 0.70 -17.82 23.71
N THR A 97 0.10 -18.99 23.89
CA THR A 97 0.71 -20.28 23.54
C THR A 97 1.05 -20.26 22.04
N GLN A 98 2.29 -20.59 21.74
CA GLN A 98 2.84 -20.64 20.39
C GLN A 98 2.14 -21.75 19.61
N GLN A 99 1.26 -21.39 18.69
CA GLN A 99 0.95 -22.24 17.55
C GLN A 99 1.79 -21.78 16.38
N ALA A 100 2.57 -22.72 15.87
CA ALA A 100 3.39 -22.61 14.68
C ALA A 100 2.61 -21.92 13.56
N VAL A 101 3.21 -20.88 12.99
CA VAL A 101 2.73 -20.25 11.75
C VAL A 101 3.03 -21.22 10.63
N THR A 102 2.17 -22.23 10.48
CA THR A 102 2.16 -23.10 9.30
C THR A 102 1.52 -22.30 8.17
N THR A 103 2.33 -21.91 7.20
CA THR A 103 1.91 -21.40 5.90
C THR A 103 1.22 -22.51 5.12
N SER A 104 -0.01 -22.83 5.50
CA SER A 104 -0.95 -23.54 4.64
C SER A 104 -1.78 -22.51 3.88
N ALA A 105 -1.86 -22.72 2.56
CA ALA A 105 -2.77 -22.02 1.66
C ALA A 105 -4.18 -21.90 2.29
N PRO A 106 -4.93 -20.81 2.04
CA PRO A 106 -6.13 -20.51 2.79
C PRO A 106 -7.23 -21.51 2.42
N THR A 107 -7.31 -22.60 3.16
CA THR A 107 -8.56 -23.33 3.31
C THR A 107 -9.32 -22.57 4.39
N SER A 108 -10.25 -21.76 3.91
CA SER A 108 -11.11 -20.85 4.64
C SER A 108 -11.97 -21.59 5.66
N THR A 109 -11.45 -21.80 6.86
CA THR A 109 -12.30 -22.09 8.03
C THR A 109 -11.61 -21.66 9.33
N ALA A 110 -11.31 -20.37 9.45
CA ALA A 110 -10.93 -19.77 10.72
C ALA A 110 -11.53 -18.35 10.82
N VAL A 111 -12.66 -18.27 11.52
CA VAL A 111 -13.15 -17.13 12.31
C VAL A 111 -13.16 -15.76 11.60
N SER A 112 -14.39 -15.33 11.27
CA SER A 112 -14.81 -14.13 10.53
C SER A 112 -14.26 -12.77 10.99
N THR A 113 -13.48 -12.68 12.06
CA THR A 113 -13.10 -11.39 12.67
C THR A 113 -11.97 -10.67 11.92
N THR A 114 -11.04 -11.39 11.26
CA THR A 114 -9.94 -10.75 10.51
C THR A 114 -10.38 -10.22 9.14
N GLY A 115 -11.31 -10.92 8.49
CA GLY A 115 -11.87 -10.53 7.19
C GLY A 115 -12.69 -9.24 7.27
N ASP A 116 -13.49 -9.09 8.33
CA ASP A 116 -14.35 -7.91 8.48
C ASP A 116 -13.55 -6.65 8.82
N VAL A 117 -12.47 -6.76 9.62
CA VAL A 117 -11.55 -5.64 9.87
C VAL A 117 -10.80 -5.25 8.59
N SER A 118 -10.34 -6.23 7.80
CA SER A 118 -9.69 -5.95 6.52
C SER A 118 -10.61 -5.23 5.54
N ARG A 119 -11.88 -5.64 5.44
CA ARG A 119 -12.89 -4.96 4.62
C ARG A 119 -13.17 -3.54 5.11
N ALA A 120 -13.31 -3.34 6.42
CA ALA A 120 -13.54 -2.00 6.97
C ALA A 120 -12.39 -1.04 6.67
N ILE A 121 -11.14 -1.52 6.73
CA ILE A 121 -9.96 -0.72 6.34
C ILE A 121 -10.00 -0.40 4.84
N GLN A 122 -10.30 -1.38 3.99
CA GLN A 122 -10.40 -1.16 2.54
C GLN A 122 -11.50 -0.16 2.19
N ASP A 123 -12.67 -0.27 2.83
CA ASP A 123 -13.79 0.64 2.63
C ASP A 123 -13.45 2.07 3.09
N HIS A 124 -12.75 2.22 4.21
CA HIS A 124 -12.27 3.52 4.66
C HIS A 124 -11.31 4.17 3.65
N LEU A 125 -10.36 3.40 3.11
CA LEU A 125 -9.45 3.90 2.08
C LEU A 125 -10.19 4.30 0.79
N LYS A 126 -11.19 3.52 0.38
CA LYS A 126 -12.05 3.85 -0.77
C LYS A 126 -12.80 5.17 -0.56
N ILE A 127 -13.35 5.39 0.64
CA ILE A 127 -14.04 6.65 0.98
C ILE A 127 -13.07 7.82 1.00
N GLN A 128 -11.87 7.64 1.54
CA GLN A 128 -10.84 8.67 1.51
C GLN A 128 -10.48 9.06 0.07
N LEU A 129 -10.35 8.08 -0.83
CA LEU A 129 -10.12 8.32 -2.25
C LEU A 129 -11.32 9.01 -2.91
N LEU A 130 -12.55 8.59 -2.61
CA LEU A 130 -13.78 9.22 -3.12
C LEU A 130 -13.82 10.70 -2.72
N ILE A 131 -13.63 11.03 -1.44
CA ILE A 131 -13.59 12.41 -0.95
C ILE A 131 -12.52 13.22 -1.70
N ARG A 132 -11.33 12.64 -1.86
CA ARG A 132 -10.23 13.29 -2.60
C ARG A 132 -10.58 13.54 -4.06
N SER A 133 -11.28 12.63 -4.72
CA SER A 133 -11.75 12.80 -6.10
C SER A 133 -12.71 13.97 -6.22
N TYR A 134 -13.66 14.12 -5.29
CA TYR A 134 -14.55 15.30 -5.25
C TYR A 134 -13.78 16.60 -4.99
N GLN A 135 -12.82 16.60 -4.06
CA GLN A 135 -11.96 17.77 -3.80
C GLN A 135 -11.14 18.20 -5.03
N THR A 136 -10.70 17.24 -5.84
CA THR A 136 -9.82 17.50 -6.99
C THR A 136 -10.59 17.80 -8.26
N ARG A 137 -11.67 17.07 -8.54
CA ARG A 137 -12.39 17.07 -9.82
C ARG A 137 -13.87 17.44 -9.70
N GLY A 138 -14.41 17.65 -8.50
CA GLY A 138 -15.83 17.94 -8.33
C GLY A 138 -16.29 19.19 -9.07
N HIS A 139 -15.38 20.16 -9.26
CA HIS A 139 -15.63 21.36 -10.05
C HIS A 139 -15.93 21.07 -11.54
N ASN A 140 -15.51 19.92 -12.08
CA ASN A 140 -15.79 19.54 -13.46
C ASN A 140 -17.28 19.26 -13.70
N ILE A 141 -18.01 18.85 -12.66
CA ILE A 141 -19.44 18.54 -12.74
C ILE A 141 -20.30 19.58 -12.03
N ALA A 142 -19.73 20.75 -11.74
CA ALA A 142 -20.44 21.84 -11.10
C ALA A 142 -21.38 22.54 -12.08
N ASP A 143 -22.58 22.88 -11.60
CA ASP A 143 -23.59 23.61 -12.37
C ASP A 143 -23.30 25.12 -12.36
N LEU A 144 -22.31 25.52 -13.17
CA LEU A 144 -21.80 26.89 -13.23
C LEU A 144 -22.50 27.75 -14.28
N ASP A 145 -23.21 27.13 -15.22
CA ASP A 145 -23.78 27.82 -16.38
C ASP A 145 -25.26 28.15 -16.17
N PRO A 146 -25.61 29.41 -15.89
CA PRO A 146 -27.01 29.80 -15.71
C PRO A 146 -27.84 29.71 -17.01
N LEU A 147 -27.18 29.63 -18.19
CA LEU A 147 -27.84 29.54 -19.49
C LEU A 147 -27.98 28.10 -19.98
N GLY A 148 -27.23 27.15 -19.41
CA GLY A 148 -27.24 25.74 -19.79
C GLY A 148 -26.80 25.48 -21.24
N ILE A 149 -25.93 26.33 -21.80
CA ILE A 149 -25.41 26.25 -23.17
C ILE A 149 -24.04 25.55 -23.26
N ASN A 150 -23.33 25.42 -22.14
CA ASN A 150 -22.03 24.78 -22.04
C ASN A 150 -22.04 23.29 -22.47
N SER A 151 -23.20 22.63 -22.42
CA SER A 151 -23.39 21.23 -22.84
C SER A 151 -23.26 21.00 -24.36
N ALA A 152 -23.22 22.06 -25.18
CA ALA A 152 -23.12 21.90 -26.63
C ALA A 152 -21.71 21.49 -27.11
N ASP A 153 -20.65 21.94 -26.41
CA ASP A 153 -19.25 21.76 -26.83
C ASP A 153 -18.35 21.11 -25.75
N LEU A 154 -18.84 20.93 -24.52
CA LEU A 154 -18.09 20.32 -23.43
C LEU A 154 -18.53 18.88 -23.20
N ASP A 155 -17.56 18.01 -22.90
CA ASP A 155 -17.81 16.62 -22.55
C ASP A 155 -18.51 16.56 -21.18
N ASP A 156 -19.84 16.44 -21.18
CA ASP A 156 -20.70 16.25 -19.98
C ASP A 156 -20.46 14.89 -19.30
N THR A 157 -19.45 14.13 -19.73
CA THR A 157 -19.09 12.87 -19.10
C THR A 157 -18.60 13.10 -17.67
N ILE A 158 -19.34 12.54 -16.72
CA ILE A 158 -18.93 12.49 -15.32
C ILE A 158 -17.60 11.72 -15.22
N PRO A 159 -16.54 12.31 -14.64
CA PRO A 159 -15.30 11.59 -14.39
C PRO A 159 -15.57 10.32 -13.59
N ARG A 160 -15.07 9.18 -14.08
CA ARG A 160 -15.30 7.86 -13.44
C ARG A 160 -14.87 7.83 -11.98
N GLU A 161 -13.89 8.65 -11.58
CA GLU A 161 -13.43 8.71 -10.19
C GLU A 161 -14.45 9.37 -9.23
N LEU A 162 -15.52 9.99 -9.75
CA LEU A 162 -16.64 10.53 -8.96
C LEU A 162 -17.81 9.54 -8.80
N GLU A 163 -17.81 8.46 -9.60
CA GLU A 163 -18.84 7.41 -9.55
C GLU A 163 -18.54 6.41 -8.42
N LEU A 164 -19.60 5.92 -7.77
CA LEU A 164 -19.48 4.98 -6.64
C LEU A 164 -19.02 3.59 -7.09
N ASP A 165 -19.47 3.19 -8.28
CA ASP A 165 -19.18 1.91 -8.90
C ASP A 165 -17.66 1.73 -9.12
N PHE A 166 -16.94 2.81 -9.38
CA PHE A 166 -15.48 2.81 -9.50
C PHE A 166 -14.77 2.28 -8.24
N TYR A 167 -15.33 2.55 -7.06
CA TYR A 167 -14.82 2.07 -5.78
C TYR A 167 -15.46 0.73 -5.34
N GLY A 168 -16.40 0.20 -6.12
CA GLY A 168 -17.15 -1.01 -5.81
C GLY A 168 -18.15 -0.83 -4.68
N PHE A 169 -18.62 0.40 -4.42
CA PHE A 169 -19.78 0.63 -3.56
C PHE A 169 -21.06 0.42 -4.36
N THR A 170 -22.04 -0.20 -3.72
CA THR A 170 -23.36 -0.43 -4.32
C THR A 170 -24.43 0.34 -3.58
N GLU A 171 -25.65 0.37 -4.11
CA GLU A 171 -26.78 1.05 -3.47
C GLU A 171 -27.08 0.51 -2.05
N LYS A 172 -26.72 -0.75 -1.77
CA LYS A 172 -26.84 -1.38 -0.45
C LYS A 172 -25.90 -0.78 0.59
N ASP A 173 -24.81 -0.17 0.15
CA ASP A 173 -23.80 0.42 1.03
C ASP A 173 -24.11 1.87 1.42
N LEU A 174 -25.09 2.50 0.77
CA LEU A 174 -25.43 3.91 0.98
C LEU A 174 -25.81 4.24 2.42
N ASP A 175 -26.49 3.31 3.09
CA ASP A 175 -26.98 3.52 4.45
C ASP A 175 -25.99 3.00 5.52
N ARG A 176 -24.82 2.46 5.11
CA ARG A 176 -23.74 2.08 6.03
C ARG A 176 -23.02 3.33 6.54
N GLU A 177 -22.65 3.31 7.82
CA GLU A 177 -21.86 4.36 8.45
C GLU A 177 -20.36 4.13 8.28
N PHE A 178 -19.64 5.22 8.04
CA PHE A 178 -18.21 5.22 7.87
C PHE A 178 -17.55 6.32 8.70
N VAL A 179 -16.36 6.02 9.21
CA VAL A 179 -15.52 6.99 9.91
C VAL A 179 -14.87 7.90 8.88
N LEU A 180 -15.02 9.21 9.07
CA LEU A 180 -14.45 10.21 8.19
C LEU A 180 -12.93 10.28 8.35
N PRO A 181 -12.18 10.43 7.24
CA PRO A 181 -10.75 10.66 7.32
C PRO A 181 -10.46 12.05 7.93
N PRO A 182 -9.31 12.25 8.58
CA PRO A 182 -8.94 13.55 9.16
C PRO A 182 -8.69 14.64 8.10
N THR A 183 -8.69 14.26 6.81
CA THR A 183 -8.45 15.16 5.68
C THR A 183 -9.69 15.88 5.19
N THR A 184 -10.82 15.78 5.90
CA THR A 184 -12.08 16.43 5.54
C THR A 184 -12.77 17.03 6.76
N PHE A 185 -13.52 18.10 6.54
CA PHE A 185 -14.37 18.78 7.51
C PHE A 185 -15.87 18.65 7.19
N ILE A 186 -16.24 17.80 6.22
CA ILE A 186 -17.65 17.56 5.87
C ILE A 186 -18.49 17.09 7.06
N GLY A 187 -17.88 16.43 8.04
CA GLY A 187 -18.54 15.95 9.25
C GLY A 187 -19.03 17.06 10.19
N GLY A 188 -18.42 18.24 10.13
CA GLY A 188 -18.53 19.23 11.21
C GLY A 188 -18.09 18.60 12.52
N ASP A 189 -19.01 18.54 13.49
CA ASP A 189 -18.77 17.92 14.79
C ASP A 189 -18.89 16.39 14.79
N LYS A 190 -19.42 15.80 13.70
CA LYS A 190 -19.59 14.34 13.58
C LYS A 190 -18.34 13.69 13.01
N THR A 191 -17.90 12.61 13.65
CA THR A 191 -16.77 11.79 13.19
C THR A 191 -17.20 10.65 12.24
N THR A 192 -18.48 10.28 12.25
CA THR A 192 -19.07 9.26 11.39
C THR A 192 -20.24 9.83 10.59
N LEU A 193 -20.38 9.37 9.35
CA LEU A 193 -21.52 9.69 8.47
C LEU A 193 -21.89 8.46 7.63
N THR A 194 -23.15 8.38 7.21
CA THR A 194 -23.55 7.39 6.19
C THR A 194 -22.96 7.74 4.84
N LEU A 195 -22.70 6.74 3.99
CA LEU A 195 -22.18 6.98 2.63
C LEU A 195 -23.08 7.92 1.83
N ARG A 196 -24.41 7.75 1.94
CA ARG A 196 -25.41 8.65 1.35
C ARG A 196 -25.18 10.11 1.75
N GLU A 197 -24.97 10.35 3.05
CA GLU A 197 -24.76 11.69 3.57
C GLU A 197 -23.40 12.27 3.13
N ILE A 198 -22.35 11.45 3.09
CA ILE A 198 -21.03 11.84 2.57
C ILE A 198 -21.17 12.35 1.14
N ILE A 199 -21.80 11.56 0.26
CA ILE A 199 -21.98 11.91 -1.16
C ILE A 199 -22.79 13.18 -1.31
N ASN A 200 -23.91 13.30 -0.59
CA ASN A 200 -24.77 14.49 -0.66
C ASN A 200 -24.00 15.75 -0.24
N ARG A 201 -23.21 15.69 0.84
CA ARG A 201 -22.38 16.81 1.28
C ARG A 201 -21.34 17.17 0.23
N LEU A 202 -20.60 16.18 -0.30
CA LEU A 202 -19.58 16.41 -1.33
C LEU A 202 -20.18 17.06 -2.59
N LYS A 203 -21.34 16.56 -3.06
CA LYS A 203 -22.06 17.16 -4.20
C LYS A 203 -22.49 18.60 -3.92
N ASN A 204 -23.01 18.87 -2.72
CA ASN A 204 -23.44 20.23 -2.34
C ASN A 204 -22.27 21.22 -2.27
N ILE A 205 -21.09 20.76 -1.89
CA ILE A 205 -19.90 21.61 -1.72
C ILE A 205 -19.18 21.84 -3.05
N TYR A 206 -18.95 20.77 -3.83
CA TYR A 206 -18.05 20.82 -5.00
C TYR A 206 -18.76 20.82 -6.35
N CYS A 207 -20.02 20.39 -6.42
CA CYS A 207 -20.72 20.08 -7.68
C CYS A 207 -22.02 20.85 -7.87
N LEU A 208 -22.39 21.73 -6.94
CA LEU A 208 -23.58 22.56 -7.06
C LEU A 208 -23.26 23.79 -7.93
N HIS A 209 -23.74 24.97 -7.56
CA HIS A 209 -23.48 26.23 -8.29
C HIS A 209 -22.12 26.88 -7.96
N THR A 210 -21.21 26.15 -7.32
CA THR A 210 -19.86 26.63 -6.99
C THR A 210 -18.84 25.55 -7.35
N GLY A 211 -17.87 25.90 -8.20
CA GLY A 211 -16.74 25.03 -8.56
C GLY A 211 -15.49 25.49 -7.82
N VAL A 212 -15.10 24.76 -6.77
CA VAL A 212 -13.92 25.12 -5.95
C VAL A 212 -12.70 24.39 -6.47
N GLU A 213 -11.74 25.12 -7.05
CA GLU A 213 -10.46 24.57 -7.48
C GLU A 213 -9.33 25.12 -6.61
N TYR A 214 -8.75 24.27 -5.78
CA TYR A 214 -7.68 24.67 -4.85
C TYR A 214 -6.57 23.63 -4.70
N MET A 215 -6.74 22.43 -5.28
CA MET A 215 -5.80 21.33 -5.07
C MET A 215 -4.46 21.52 -5.78
N HIS A 216 -4.37 22.46 -6.72
CA HIS A 216 -3.11 22.88 -7.33
C HIS A 216 -2.23 23.74 -6.40
N LEU A 217 -2.78 24.25 -5.28
CA LEU A 217 -2.01 25.03 -4.31
C LEU A 217 -0.96 24.16 -3.63
N THR A 218 0.27 24.65 -3.49
CA THR A 218 1.34 23.88 -2.81
C THR A 218 1.29 24.00 -1.28
N ASN A 219 0.76 25.12 -0.75
CA ASN A 219 0.74 25.36 0.69
C ASN A 219 -0.41 24.60 1.38
N PHE A 220 -0.05 23.70 2.29
CA PHE A 220 -1.01 22.90 3.06
C PHE A 220 -1.94 23.75 3.94
N GLU A 221 -1.45 24.80 4.58
CA GLU A 221 -2.27 25.66 5.46
C GLU A 221 -3.37 26.36 4.67
N GLN A 222 -3.07 26.78 3.43
CA GLN A 222 -4.06 27.39 2.54
C GLN A 222 -5.11 26.36 2.10
N GLN A 223 -4.68 25.16 1.72
CA GLN A 223 -5.60 24.07 1.37
C GLN A 223 -6.50 23.68 2.55
N GLU A 224 -5.95 23.63 3.76
CA GLU A 224 -6.71 23.34 4.98
C GLU A 224 -7.70 24.46 5.32
N TRP A 225 -7.27 25.73 5.20
CA TRP A 225 -8.17 26.87 5.40
C TRP A 225 -9.35 26.82 4.44
N ILE A 226 -9.12 26.57 3.15
CA ILE A 226 -10.19 26.47 2.16
C ILE A 226 -11.14 25.33 2.53
N ARG A 227 -10.62 24.13 2.81
CA ARG A 227 -11.44 22.97 3.23
C ARG A 227 -12.27 23.30 4.47
N LYS A 228 -11.67 23.89 5.49
CA LYS A 228 -12.37 24.25 6.73
C LYS A 228 -13.50 25.25 6.49
N ASN A 229 -13.32 26.20 5.58
CA ASN A 229 -14.35 27.20 5.30
C ASN A 229 -15.45 26.68 4.39
N PHE A 230 -15.17 25.79 3.43
CA PHE A 230 -16.17 25.31 2.47
C PHE A 230 -16.85 24.00 2.87
N GLU A 231 -16.13 23.07 3.50
CA GLU A 231 -16.68 21.75 3.83
C GLU A 231 -17.51 21.75 5.11
N GLN A 232 -17.42 22.79 5.94
CA GLN A 232 -18.22 22.87 7.15
C GLN A 232 -19.73 22.86 6.82
N PRO A 233 -20.54 22.14 7.61
CA PRO A 233 -21.98 22.13 7.40
C PRO A 233 -22.56 23.54 7.58
N ARG A 234 -23.55 23.88 6.74
CA ARG A 234 -24.32 25.15 6.78
C ARG A 234 -23.55 26.43 6.43
N VAL A 235 -22.34 26.33 5.87
CA VAL A 235 -21.57 27.52 5.43
C VAL A 235 -22.35 28.37 4.43
N THR A 236 -23.08 27.73 3.52
CA THR A 236 -23.83 28.41 2.46
C THR A 236 -25.19 28.95 2.92
N GLU A 237 -25.62 28.68 4.16
CA GLU A 237 -26.94 29.08 4.65
C GLU A 237 -26.97 30.56 5.02
N LEU A 238 -27.66 31.37 4.21
CA LEU A 238 -27.86 32.79 4.48
C LEU A 238 -29.08 33.05 5.37
N THR A 239 -28.92 33.97 6.32
CA THR A 239 -30.03 34.48 7.14
C THR A 239 -31.08 35.21 6.29
N PRO A 240 -32.36 35.28 6.71
CA PRO A 240 -33.39 36.01 5.97
C PRO A 240 -33.03 37.48 5.72
N GLN A 241 -32.35 38.13 6.65
CA GLN A 241 -31.87 39.49 6.54
C GLN A 241 -30.79 39.61 5.45
N GLN A 242 -29.80 38.71 5.43
CA GLN A 242 -28.77 38.67 4.38
C GLN A 242 -29.37 38.44 3.00
N LYS A 243 -30.35 37.53 2.87
CA LYS A 243 -31.08 37.30 1.62
C LYS A 243 -31.78 38.58 1.12
N LYS A 244 -32.46 39.32 2.01
CA LYS A 244 -33.08 40.62 1.67
C LYS A 244 -32.05 41.66 1.22
N VAL A 245 -30.89 41.73 1.87
CA VAL A 245 -29.81 42.65 1.49
C VAL A 245 -29.24 42.29 0.13
N LEU A 246 -28.98 41.01 -0.13
CA LEU A 246 -28.49 40.53 -1.42
C LEU A 246 -29.48 40.85 -2.54
N PHE A 247 -30.77 40.57 -2.32
CA PHE A 247 -31.84 40.88 -3.27
C PHE A 247 -31.93 42.39 -3.58
N LYS A 248 -31.85 43.25 -2.56
CA LYS A 248 -31.81 44.71 -2.76
C LYS A 248 -30.61 45.16 -3.58
N ARG A 249 -29.45 44.51 -3.42
CA ARG A 249 -28.25 44.81 -4.21
C ARG A 249 -28.41 44.39 -5.67
N LEU A 250 -29.03 43.22 -5.92
CA LEU A 250 -29.31 42.73 -7.27
C LEU A 250 -30.27 43.64 -8.04
N ILE A 251 -31.35 44.13 -7.41
CA ILE A 251 -32.31 45.06 -8.08
C ILE A 251 -31.67 46.41 -8.41
N ARG A 252 -30.68 46.86 -7.62
CA ARG A 252 -30.03 48.15 -7.83
C ARG A 252 -28.99 48.12 -8.95
N SER A 253 -28.41 46.95 -9.22
CA SER A 253 -27.43 46.74 -10.28
C SER A 253 -28.09 46.72 -11.65
#